data_AF-J0S761-F1
#
_entry.id   AF-J0S761-F1
#
_cell.length_a   1.000
_cell.length_b   1.000
_cell.length_c   1.000
_cell.angle_alpha   90.00
_cell.angle_beta   90.00
_cell.angle_gamma   90.00
#
_symmetry.space_group_name_H-M   'P 1'
#
loop_
_entity.id
_entity.type
_entity.pdbx_description
1 polymer ?
#
loop_
_entity_poly.entity_id
_entity_poly.type
_entity_poly.pdbx_seq_one_letter_code
_entity_poly.pdbx_strand_id
1 'polypeptide(L)'
;MNTLWVTENAGCTSSSTNLNSAGMSRDEIISSSIEVPYGDLFRYNEKYVGKVVHMKGQVLQVSETGTDDFVVRLSTKDSGYGYYDDIVWVEFRNTKERILEDDMLDVYGEVVGIQKYTAVLGNEVSIPAVVVKVYSIVDTGEIAVDQLSSATSLSVSTMSKNWDSDADDDGIIIYPTIKDSNGNSIKWAGLELPVSVKIYTTNYNSNFQQYKDKLVYTGTGTLSSWEDGNMFSEGGIKVPYTQINAPSGEDYGWTYVTVTLPDGKQIEGVDKFTSLR
;
A
#
# COMPACT_ATOMS: atom_id res chain seq x y z
N MET A 1 18.58 -30.21 -39.15
CA MET A 1 18.98 -30.32 -37.73
C MET A 1 18.69 -28.97 -37.10
N ASN A 2 17.67 -28.94 -36.25
CA ASN A 2 17.04 -27.71 -35.75
C ASN A 2 17.69 -27.34 -34.41
N THR A 3 18.27 -26.15 -34.31
CA THR A 3 18.86 -25.63 -33.08
C THR A 3 17.75 -24.96 -32.26
N LEU A 4 17.35 -25.60 -31.16
CA LEU A 4 16.43 -25.05 -30.17
C LEU A 4 17.20 -24.12 -29.23
N TRP A 5 16.80 -22.85 -29.21
CA TRP A 5 17.17 -21.90 -28.16
C TRP A 5 16.30 -22.19 -26.94
N VAL A 6 16.93 -22.45 -25.80
CA VAL A 6 16.25 -22.42 -24.49
C VAL A 6 16.41 -21.00 -23.97
N THR A 7 15.30 -20.27 -23.87
CA THR A 7 15.21 -19.02 -23.12
C THR A 7 15.27 -19.36 -21.63
N GLU A 8 16.33 -18.92 -20.96
CA GLU A 8 16.38 -18.87 -19.49
C GLU A 8 15.33 -17.86 -19.01
N ASN A 9 14.45 -18.31 -18.11
CA ASN A 9 13.57 -17.45 -17.34
C ASN A 9 14.43 -16.47 -16.53
N ALA A 10 14.18 -15.17 -16.70
CA ALA A 10 14.66 -14.16 -15.78
C ALA A 10 13.99 -14.38 -14.42
N GLY A 11 14.72 -15.01 -13.50
CA GLY A 11 14.37 -15.04 -12.09
C GLY A 11 14.50 -13.63 -11.52
N CYS A 12 13.44 -13.16 -10.86
CA CYS A 12 13.44 -11.91 -10.13
C CYS A 12 14.46 -12.02 -8.98
N THR A 13 15.54 -11.27 -9.04
CA THR A 13 16.58 -11.28 -8.00
C THR A 13 16.30 -10.18 -7.00
N SER A 14 15.69 -10.52 -5.87
CA SER A 14 15.73 -9.67 -4.67
C SER A 14 17.20 -9.50 -4.25
N SER A 15 17.74 -8.28 -4.37
CA SER A 15 19.10 -7.96 -3.91
C SER A 15 19.20 -8.20 -2.41
N SER A 16 20.13 -9.06 -2.02
CA SER A 16 20.20 -9.57 -0.65
C SER A 16 21.64 -9.40 -0.14
N THR A 17 21.85 -8.53 0.85
CA THR A 17 23.19 -8.14 1.31
C THR A 17 23.51 -8.79 2.66
N ASN A 18 24.69 -9.39 2.80
CA ASN A 18 25.17 -10.04 4.04
C ASN A 18 26.19 -9.12 4.72
N LEU A 19 25.90 -8.70 5.96
CA LEU A 19 26.72 -7.72 6.70
C LEU A 19 27.58 -8.36 7.80
N ASN A 20 27.67 -9.70 7.87
CA ASN A 20 28.21 -10.36 9.04
C ASN A 20 29.76 -10.48 9.01
N SER A 21 30.43 -9.90 10.01
CA SER A 21 31.86 -10.15 10.32
C SER A 21 32.07 -11.33 11.30
N ALA A 22 31.01 -12.11 11.59
CA ALA A 22 31.04 -13.25 12.50
C ALA A 22 30.35 -14.49 11.89
N GLY A 23 31.13 -15.28 11.15
CA GLY A 23 31.08 -16.76 11.08
C GLY A 23 29.85 -17.52 10.55
N MET A 24 28.63 -16.98 10.62
CA MET A 24 27.40 -17.67 10.15
C MET A 24 27.03 -17.21 8.74
N SER A 25 26.66 -18.18 7.89
CA SER A 25 26.12 -17.93 6.56
C SER A 25 24.72 -17.31 6.63
N ARG A 26 24.28 -16.73 5.51
CA ARG A 26 22.95 -16.12 5.37
C ARG A 26 21.83 -17.09 5.77
N ASP A 27 21.88 -18.31 5.25
CA ASP A 27 20.83 -19.31 5.45
C ASP A 27 20.77 -19.78 6.91
N GLU A 28 21.92 -19.86 7.59
CA GLU A 28 21.98 -20.19 9.02
C GLU A 28 21.35 -19.08 9.88
N ILE A 29 21.57 -17.81 9.53
CA ILE A 29 20.96 -16.66 10.24
C ILE A 29 19.44 -16.69 10.07
N ILE A 30 18.96 -16.88 8.84
CA ILE A 30 17.52 -16.96 8.55
C ILE A 30 16.90 -18.13 9.30
N SER A 31 17.51 -19.33 9.21
CA SER A 31 17.02 -20.56 9.86
C SER A 31 17.03 -20.49 11.40
N SER A 32 17.97 -19.76 11.99
CA SER A 32 18.07 -19.60 13.45
C SER A 32 17.28 -18.42 14.01
N SER A 33 16.69 -17.59 13.15
CA SER A 33 15.89 -16.44 13.56
C SER A 33 14.56 -16.86 14.20
N ILE A 34 14.01 -15.99 15.03
CA ILE A 34 12.73 -16.20 15.70
C ILE A 34 11.76 -15.05 15.41
N GLU A 35 10.47 -15.35 15.29
CA GLU A 35 9.43 -14.34 15.27
C GLU A 35 9.05 -13.97 16.72
N VAL A 36 9.04 -12.67 17.00
CA VAL A 36 8.66 -12.14 18.32
C VAL A 36 7.67 -11.00 18.11
N PRO A 37 6.46 -11.07 18.69
CA PRO A 37 5.52 -9.96 18.64
C PRO A 37 6.16 -8.69 19.21
N TYR A 38 5.92 -7.54 18.57
CA TYR A 38 6.51 -6.26 19.00
C TYR A 38 6.32 -5.98 20.49
N GLY A 39 5.11 -6.22 21.01
CA GLY A 39 4.79 -6.02 22.42
C GLY A 39 5.68 -6.83 23.37
N ASP A 40 6.07 -8.05 22.99
CA ASP A 40 6.97 -8.90 23.78
C ASP A 40 8.43 -8.49 23.61
N LEU A 41 8.83 -8.15 22.37
CA LEU A 41 10.17 -7.64 22.08
C LEU A 41 10.47 -6.35 22.86
N PHE A 42 9.46 -5.51 23.04
CA PHE A 42 9.60 -4.27 23.81
C PHE A 42 9.48 -4.51 25.33
N ARG A 43 8.49 -5.28 25.78
CA ARG A 43 8.21 -5.48 27.21
C ARG A 43 9.20 -6.41 27.92
N TYR A 44 9.72 -7.40 27.22
CA TYR A 44 10.61 -8.44 27.77
C TYR A 44 11.93 -8.52 26.99
N ASN A 45 12.41 -7.37 26.54
CA ASN A 45 13.55 -7.22 25.64
C ASN A 45 14.79 -8.02 26.08
N GLU A 46 15.06 -8.06 27.38
CA GLU A 46 16.22 -8.74 27.97
C GLU A 46 16.24 -10.25 27.68
N LYS A 47 15.08 -10.88 27.44
CA LYS A 47 14.99 -12.29 27.06
C LYS A 47 15.46 -12.58 25.63
N TYR A 48 15.54 -11.54 24.82
CA TYR A 48 15.81 -11.64 23.39
C TYR A 48 17.17 -11.08 23.00
N VAL A 49 17.84 -10.31 23.87
CA VAL A 49 19.20 -9.80 23.63
C VAL A 49 20.15 -10.92 23.18
N GLY A 50 20.87 -10.68 22.09
CA GLY A 50 21.77 -11.64 21.44
C GLY A 50 21.09 -12.66 20.53
N LYS A 51 19.76 -12.72 20.49
CA LYS A 51 19.00 -13.55 19.54
C LYS A 51 18.72 -12.77 18.27
N VAL A 52 18.69 -13.48 17.14
CA VAL A 52 18.25 -12.93 15.87
C VAL A 52 16.73 -13.01 15.78
N VAL A 53 16.08 -11.88 15.54
CA VAL A 53 14.65 -11.77 15.31
C VAL A 53 14.37 -11.39 13.87
N HIS A 54 13.26 -11.91 13.34
CA HIS A 54 12.75 -11.56 12.01
C HIS A 54 11.65 -10.50 12.11
N MET A 55 11.71 -9.47 11.27
CA MET A 55 10.67 -8.44 11.17
C MET A 55 10.58 -7.86 9.77
N LYS A 56 9.39 -7.42 9.41
CA LYS A 56 9.12 -6.64 8.20
C LYS A 56 8.54 -5.29 8.57
N GLY A 57 8.89 -4.24 7.85
CA GLY A 57 8.36 -2.91 8.14
C GLY A 57 8.82 -1.84 7.17
N GLN A 58 8.20 -0.66 7.28
CA GLN A 58 8.53 0.49 6.45
C GLN A 58 9.51 1.41 7.16
N VAL A 59 10.47 1.95 6.40
CA VAL A 59 11.44 2.95 6.86
C VAL A 59 10.74 4.28 7.08
N LEU A 60 10.62 4.69 8.34
CA LEU A 60 10.08 6.00 8.72
C LEU A 60 11.11 7.13 8.62
N GLN A 61 12.36 6.79 8.91
CA GLN A 61 13.43 7.78 8.98
C GLN A 61 14.78 7.06 8.86
N VAL A 62 15.71 7.67 8.13
CA VAL A 62 17.12 7.27 8.07
C VAL A 62 17.97 8.33 8.80
N SER A 63 18.95 7.90 9.59
CA SER A 63 19.86 8.80 10.30
C SER A 63 21.30 8.28 10.25
N GLU A 64 22.18 9.06 9.62
CA GLU A 64 23.59 8.74 9.50
C GLU A 64 24.29 8.76 10.87
N THR A 65 25.11 7.74 11.13
CA THR A 65 25.89 7.62 12.38
C THR A 65 27.40 7.50 12.13
N GLY A 66 27.81 7.26 10.88
CA GLY A 66 29.18 7.15 10.42
C GLY A 66 29.25 7.20 8.89
N THR A 67 30.42 6.90 8.31
CA THR A 67 30.61 6.96 6.85
C THR A 67 29.77 5.91 6.08
N ASP A 68 29.60 4.72 6.65
CA ASP A 68 28.83 3.60 6.08
C ASP A 68 27.91 2.97 7.15
N ASP A 69 27.64 3.71 8.23
CA ASP A 69 26.86 3.27 9.38
C ASP A 69 25.69 4.22 9.57
N PHE A 70 24.48 3.67 9.60
CA PHE A 70 23.26 4.46 9.75
C PHE A 70 22.24 3.69 10.57
N VAL A 71 21.25 4.42 11.06
CA VAL A 71 20.11 3.85 11.77
C VAL A 71 18.84 4.15 11.02
N VAL A 72 17.93 3.19 11.07
CA VAL A 72 16.60 3.29 10.53
C VAL A 72 15.60 3.19 11.68
N ARG A 73 14.59 4.07 11.67
CA ARG A 73 13.36 3.81 12.42
C ARG A 73 12.44 2.98 11.55
N LEU A 74 12.24 1.73 11.92
CA LEU A 74 11.41 0.80 11.17
C LEU A 74 10.06 0.66 11.86
N SER A 75 8.97 1.02 11.19
CA SER A 75 7.61 0.75 11.68
C SER A 75 7.18 -0.63 11.23
N THR A 76 6.96 -1.53 12.19
CA THR A 76 6.64 -2.96 11.91
C THR A 76 5.15 -3.25 11.82
N LYS A 77 4.30 -2.24 12.03
CA LYS A 77 2.85 -2.37 12.00
C LYS A 77 2.23 -1.44 10.97
N ASP A 78 1.49 -2.03 10.03
CA ASP A 78 0.52 -1.29 9.23
C ASP A 78 -0.71 -1.01 10.09
N SER A 79 -0.92 0.25 10.46
CA SER A 79 -2.08 0.67 11.23
C SER A 79 -3.38 0.69 10.40
N GLY A 80 -3.29 0.47 9.09
CA GLY A 80 -4.36 0.67 8.13
C GLY A 80 -4.49 2.13 7.67
N TYR A 81 -3.69 3.05 8.22
CA TYR A 81 -3.48 4.43 7.78
C TYR A 81 -2.02 4.69 7.38
N GLY A 82 -1.20 3.64 7.28
CA GLY A 82 0.24 3.73 7.09
C GLY A 82 1.03 3.14 8.26
N TYR A 83 2.35 3.16 8.11
CA TYR A 83 3.31 2.58 9.03
C TYR A 83 3.84 3.64 9.99
N TYR A 84 3.19 3.82 11.15
CA TYR A 84 3.58 4.79 12.17
C TYR A 84 3.75 4.19 13.58
N ASP A 85 3.41 2.92 13.74
CA ASP A 85 3.36 2.21 15.02
C ASP A 85 4.46 1.14 15.12
N ASP A 86 4.66 0.59 16.32
CA ASP A 86 5.56 -0.55 16.55
C ASP A 86 6.97 -0.30 15.98
N ILE A 87 7.55 0.83 16.39
CA ILE A 87 8.83 1.33 15.89
C ILE A 87 9.99 0.57 16.53
N VAL A 88 10.90 0.07 15.70
CA VAL A 88 12.16 -0.58 16.07
C VAL A 88 13.35 0.27 15.61
N TRP A 89 14.36 0.40 16.46
CA TRP A 89 15.63 1.00 16.11
C TRP A 89 16.52 -0.02 15.41
N VAL A 90 16.75 0.14 14.11
CA VAL A 90 17.47 -0.82 13.28
C VAL A 90 18.81 -0.22 12.87
N GLU A 91 19.90 -0.78 13.39
CA GLU A 91 21.26 -0.31 13.13
C GLU A 91 21.90 -1.09 11.98
N PHE A 92 22.33 -0.36 10.95
CA PHE A 92 23.11 -0.86 9.83
C PHE A 92 24.57 -0.48 10.02
N ARG A 93 25.47 -1.44 9.81
CA ARG A 93 26.92 -1.25 9.93
C ARG A 93 27.59 -1.62 8.62
N ASN A 94 28.55 -0.80 8.17
CA ASN A 94 29.35 -1.02 6.96
C ASN A 94 28.49 -1.38 5.73
N THR A 95 27.37 -0.68 5.58
CA THR A 95 26.38 -0.92 4.51
C THR A 95 26.54 0.13 3.43
N LYS A 96 26.81 -0.32 2.20
CA LYS A 96 27.02 0.56 1.03
C LYS A 96 25.75 0.79 0.22
N GLU A 97 24.74 -0.05 0.44
CA GLU A 97 23.44 0.10 -0.19
C GLU A 97 22.70 1.28 0.46
N ARG A 98 22.04 2.08 -0.37
CA ARG A 98 21.32 3.25 0.10
C ARG A 98 19.88 2.85 0.40
N ILE A 99 19.52 2.90 1.68
CA ILE A 99 18.15 2.73 2.16
C ILE A 99 17.49 4.11 2.22
N LEU A 100 16.26 4.22 1.75
CA LEU A 100 15.49 5.46 1.70
C LEU A 100 14.29 5.40 2.65
N GLU A 101 13.76 6.57 3.00
CA GLU A 101 12.44 6.66 3.61
C GLU A 101 11.39 6.05 2.67
N ASP A 102 10.34 5.46 3.26
CA ASP A 102 9.27 4.69 2.61
C ASP A 102 9.66 3.31 2.05
N ASP A 103 10.95 2.93 2.05
CA ASP A 103 11.37 1.57 1.68
C ASP A 103 10.74 0.53 2.61
N MET A 104 10.31 -0.60 2.04
CA MET A 104 9.90 -1.77 2.81
C MET A 104 11.10 -2.69 3.03
N LEU A 105 11.41 -3.01 4.27
CA LEU A 105 12.54 -3.88 4.62
C LEU A 105 12.05 -5.21 5.20
N ASP A 106 12.72 -6.28 4.78
CA ASP A 106 12.69 -7.58 5.44
C ASP A 106 14.02 -7.78 6.19
N VAL A 107 13.97 -7.78 7.52
CA VAL A 107 15.14 -7.65 8.39
C VAL A 107 15.25 -8.84 9.35
N TYR A 108 16.46 -9.40 9.38
CA TYR A 108 16.91 -10.36 10.39
C TYR A 108 17.98 -9.67 11.23
N GLY A 109 17.60 -9.23 12.42
CA GLY A 109 18.42 -8.40 13.29
C GLY A 109 18.70 -9.06 14.63
N GLU A 110 19.91 -8.93 15.14
CA GLU A 110 20.26 -9.34 16.50
C GLU A 110 19.78 -8.28 17.49
N VAL A 111 18.99 -8.69 18.49
CA VAL A 111 18.48 -7.77 19.52
C VAL A 111 19.64 -7.29 20.40
N VAL A 112 19.79 -5.97 20.54
CA VAL A 112 20.87 -5.36 21.33
C VAL A 112 20.38 -4.61 22.57
N GLY A 113 19.07 -4.45 22.73
CA GLY A 113 18.52 -3.79 23.92
C GLY A 113 17.32 -2.90 23.62
N ILE A 114 17.15 -1.91 24.50
CA ILE A 114 16.26 -0.76 24.31
C ILE A 114 17.11 0.46 23.98
N GLN A 115 16.81 1.13 22.87
CA GLN A 115 17.38 2.43 22.54
C GLN A 115 16.49 3.55 23.09
N LYS A 116 17.13 4.55 23.69
CA LYS A 116 16.50 5.79 24.14
C LYS A 116 16.96 6.95 23.28
N TYR A 117 16.05 7.84 22.90
CA TYR A 117 16.38 9.08 22.21
C TYR A 117 15.40 10.19 22.56
N THR A 118 15.84 11.44 22.39
CA THR A 118 14.98 12.61 22.57
C THR A 118 14.30 12.96 21.25
N ALA A 119 12.97 12.96 21.24
CA ALA A 119 12.20 13.41 20.09
C ALA A 119 12.31 14.93 19.89
N VAL A 120 11.90 15.42 18.71
CA VAL A 120 11.98 16.85 18.34
C VAL A 120 11.25 17.76 19.34
N LEU A 121 10.17 17.26 19.95
CA LEU A 121 9.39 17.98 20.98
C LEU A 121 9.98 17.86 22.40
N GLY A 122 11.18 17.29 22.55
CA GLY A 122 11.92 17.23 23.81
C GLY A 122 11.55 16.06 24.73
N ASN A 123 10.57 15.22 24.37
CA ASN A 123 10.23 14.03 25.13
C ASN A 123 11.20 12.87 24.84
N GLU A 124 11.53 12.09 25.87
CA GLU A 124 12.30 10.85 25.73
C GLU A 124 11.41 9.73 25.20
N VAL A 125 11.90 9.03 24.17
CA VAL A 125 11.26 7.86 23.56
C VAL A 125 12.17 6.65 23.77
N SER A 126 11.57 5.53 24.17
CA SER A 126 12.27 4.24 24.33
C SER A 126 11.67 3.23 23.35
N ILE A 127 12.50 2.57 22.56
CA ILE A 127 12.08 1.55 21.58
C ILE A 127 13.07 0.38 21.55
N PRO A 128 12.64 -0.85 21.18
CA PRO A 128 13.56 -1.97 21.01
C PRO A 128 14.57 -1.68 19.90
N ALA A 129 15.78 -2.23 20.04
CA ALA A 129 16.88 -2.02 19.12
C ALA A 129 17.49 -3.34 18.62
N VAL A 130 17.83 -3.37 17.34
CA VAL A 130 18.48 -4.49 16.68
C VAL A 130 19.65 -4.02 15.81
N VAL A 131 20.67 -4.87 15.67
CA VAL A 131 21.75 -4.70 14.69
C VAL A 131 21.51 -5.68 13.54
N VAL A 132 21.47 -5.16 12.32
CA VAL A 132 21.16 -5.96 11.13
C VAL A 132 22.24 -7.00 10.87
N LYS A 133 21.80 -8.24 10.60
CA LYS A 133 22.66 -9.34 10.14
C LYS A 133 22.42 -9.65 8.68
N VAL A 134 21.14 -9.75 8.31
CA VAL A 134 20.66 -10.01 6.97
C VAL A 134 19.45 -9.12 6.72
N TYR A 135 19.38 -8.52 5.53
CA TYR A 135 18.18 -7.82 5.09
C TYR A 135 17.98 -7.92 3.57
N SER A 136 16.81 -7.50 3.13
CA SER A 136 16.49 -7.18 1.74
C SER A 136 15.49 -6.03 1.69
N ILE A 137 15.62 -5.19 0.67
CA ILE A 137 14.58 -4.22 0.30
C ILE A 137 13.51 -5.00 -0.47
N VAL A 138 12.27 -4.91 -0.03
CA VAL A 138 11.12 -5.60 -0.63
C VAL A 138 10.45 -4.65 -1.61
N ASP A 139 10.18 -5.12 -2.82
CA ASP A 139 9.39 -4.37 -3.79
C ASP A 139 7.94 -4.27 -3.28
N THR A 140 7.49 -3.04 -3.00
CA THR A 140 6.13 -2.77 -2.52
C THR A 140 5.08 -3.20 -3.54
N GLY A 141 5.39 -3.16 -4.84
CA GLY A 141 4.55 -3.69 -5.90
C GLY A 141 4.37 -5.21 -5.80
N GLU A 142 5.41 -5.96 -5.43
CA GLU A 142 5.34 -7.42 -5.24
C GLU A 142 4.44 -7.78 -4.05
N ILE A 143 4.53 -7.01 -2.94
CA ILE A 143 3.63 -7.17 -1.78
C ILE A 143 2.18 -6.86 -2.19
N ALA A 144 1.97 -5.79 -2.96
CA ALA A 144 0.64 -5.42 -3.43
C ALA A 144 0.02 -6.52 -4.29
N VAL A 145 0.80 -7.20 -5.14
CA VAL A 145 0.31 -8.35 -5.94
C VAL A 145 -0.22 -9.46 -5.04
N ASP A 146 0.50 -9.83 -3.98
CA ASP A 146 0.05 -10.85 -3.02
C ASP A 146 -1.23 -10.41 -2.28
N GLN A 147 -1.28 -9.17 -1.80
CA GLN A 147 -2.47 -8.61 -1.13
C GLN A 147 -3.70 -8.60 -2.06
N LEU A 148 -3.51 -8.16 -3.31
CA LEU A 148 -4.56 -8.07 -4.33
C LEU A 148 -4.99 -9.45 -4.88
N SER A 149 -4.24 -10.52 -4.64
CA SER A 149 -4.64 -11.88 -5.03
C SER A 149 -5.97 -12.32 -4.37
N SER A 150 -6.29 -11.74 -3.22
CA SER A 150 -7.55 -11.98 -2.49
C SER A 150 -8.74 -11.15 -2.98
N ALA A 151 -8.54 -10.27 -3.98
CA ALA A 151 -9.56 -9.37 -4.49
C ALA A 151 -10.70 -10.10 -5.22
N THR A 152 -11.93 -9.84 -4.78
CA THR A 152 -13.13 -10.48 -5.35
C THR A 152 -14.15 -9.50 -5.90
N SER A 153 -14.26 -8.31 -5.32
CA SER A 153 -15.28 -7.34 -5.70
C SER A 153 -14.80 -5.90 -5.53
N LEU A 154 -15.57 -4.98 -6.11
CA LEU A 154 -15.31 -3.54 -6.07
C LEU A 154 -16.53 -2.83 -5.49
N SER A 155 -16.33 -2.05 -4.42
CA SER A 155 -17.30 -1.08 -3.94
C SER A 155 -17.04 0.27 -4.61
N VAL A 156 -18.09 0.95 -5.04
CA VAL A 156 -17.97 2.27 -5.67
C VAL A 156 -18.87 3.23 -4.91
N SER A 157 -18.33 4.40 -4.58
CA SER A 157 -19.09 5.51 -4.02
C SER A 157 -18.73 6.78 -4.74
N THR A 158 -19.72 7.60 -5.02
CA THR A 158 -19.55 8.91 -5.66
C THR A 158 -19.99 10.02 -4.73
N MET A 159 -19.30 11.15 -4.78
CA MET A 159 -19.69 12.36 -4.06
C MET A 159 -19.54 13.57 -4.96
N SER A 160 -20.56 14.42 -4.99
CA SER A 160 -20.44 15.75 -5.59
C SER A 160 -19.46 16.59 -4.78
N LYS A 161 -18.70 17.41 -5.48
CA LYS A 161 -17.66 18.25 -4.88
C LYS A 161 -17.60 19.58 -5.59
N ASN A 162 -17.46 20.63 -4.79
CA ASN A 162 -16.99 21.95 -5.21
C ASN A 162 -15.46 22.07 -4.92
N TRP A 163 -14.74 22.59 -5.91
CA TRP A 163 -13.29 22.61 -6.02
C TRP A 163 -12.77 24.05 -6.08
N ASP A 164 -13.59 25.01 -6.51
CA ASP A 164 -13.24 26.44 -6.61
C ASP A 164 -13.86 27.33 -5.51
N SER A 165 -14.60 26.71 -4.60
CA SER A 165 -15.33 27.32 -3.48
C SER A 165 -16.43 28.31 -3.87
N ASP A 166 -17.02 28.17 -5.07
CA ASP A 166 -18.25 28.88 -5.43
C ASP A 166 -19.52 28.27 -4.78
N ALA A 167 -20.70 28.53 -5.34
CA ALA A 167 -21.96 28.01 -4.77
C ALA A 167 -22.38 26.65 -5.35
N ASP A 168 -21.78 26.21 -6.46
CA ASP A 168 -22.21 25.06 -7.25
C ASP A 168 -21.17 23.92 -7.15
N ASP A 169 -21.58 22.67 -7.25
CA ASP A 169 -20.59 21.58 -7.32
C ASP A 169 -19.99 21.55 -8.75
N ASP A 170 -18.66 21.44 -8.89
CA ASP A 170 -18.01 21.41 -10.22
C ASP A 170 -18.00 20.02 -10.87
N GLY A 171 -18.23 18.98 -10.06
CA GLY A 171 -18.15 17.60 -10.52
C GLY A 171 -18.34 16.59 -9.41
N ILE A 172 -17.94 15.36 -9.70
CA ILE A 172 -17.94 14.25 -8.74
C ILE A 172 -16.52 13.74 -8.49
N ILE A 173 -16.34 13.16 -7.30
CA ILE A 173 -15.21 12.29 -6.98
C ILE A 173 -15.73 10.86 -6.85
N ILE A 174 -15.05 9.93 -7.50
CA ILE A 174 -15.36 8.50 -7.50
C ILE A 174 -14.34 7.78 -6.61
N TYR A 175 -14.83 7.01 -5.64
CA TYR A 175 -14.03 6.25 -4.67
C TYR A 175 -14.21 4.75 -4.90
N PRO A 176 -13.35 4.11 -5.72
CA PRO A 176 -13.36 2.67 -5.94
C PRO A 176 -12.57 1.94 -4.85
N THR A 177 -13.24 1.19 -3.97
CA THR A 177 -12.61 0.38 -2.93
C THR A 177 -12.59 -1.10 -3.29
N ILE A 178 -11.40 -1.70 -3.38
CA ILE A 178 -11.21 -3.13 -3.66
C ILE A 178 -11.51 -3.95 -2.40
N LYS A 179 -12.30 -5.02 -2.53
CA LYS A 179 -12.79 -5.85 -1.43
C LYS A 179 -12.39 -7.33 -1.56
N ASP A 180 -12.11 -7.94 -0.42
CA ASP A 180 -11.93 -9.39 -0.28
C ASP A 180 -13.28 -10.13 -0.32
N SER A 181 -13.24 -11.46 -0.23
CA SER A 181 -14.45 -12.30 -0.21
C SER A 181 -15.37 -12.08 1.01
N ASN A 182 -14.86 -11.48 2.08
CA ASN A 182 -15.60 -11.17 3.30
C ASN A 182 -16.19 -9.75 3.28
N GLY A 183 -15.91 -8.97 2.22
CA GLY A 183 -16.32 -7.56 2.10
C GLY A 183 -15.38 -6.56 2.80
N ASN A 184 -14.23 -7.01 3.29
CA ASN A 184 -13.22 -6.13 3.89
C ASN A 184 -12.46 -5.39 2.81
N SER A 185 -12.08 -4.13 3.09
CA SER A 185 -11.17 -3.39 2.21
C SER A 185 -9.79 -4.02 2.21
N ILE A 186 -9.27 -4.32 1.02
CA ILE A 186 -7.88 -4.76 0.86
C ILE A 186 -6.99 -3.52 0.95
N LYS A 187 -5.98 -3.57 1.81
CA LYS A 187 -4.94 -2.54 1.96
C LYS A 187 -3.76 -2.94 1.07
N TRP A 188 -3.36 -2.04 0.19
CA TRP A 188 -2.30 -2.26 -0.80
C TRP A 188 -1.73 -0.92 -1.30
N ALA A 189 -0.47 -0.87 -1.70
CA ALA A 189 0.18 0.35 -2.21
C ALA A 189 1.41 0.01 -3.05
N GLY A 190 1.87 0.95 -3.88
CA GLY A 190 3.09 0.79 -4.68
C GLY A 190 2.88 0.08 -6.00
N LEU A 191 1.64 0.05 -6.51
CA LEU A 191 1.32 -0.54 -7.80
C LEU A 191 0.31 0.30 -8.56
N GLU A 192 0.49 0.51 -9.86
CA GLU A 192 -0.45 1.29 -10.67
C GLU A 192 -1.52 0.37 -11.28
N LEU A 193 -2.76 0.44 -10.76
CA LEU A 193 -3.91 -0.31 -11.27
C LEU A 193 -4.74 0.55 -12.24
N PRO A 194 -4.90 0.12 -13.51
CA PRO A 194 -5.73 0.82 -14.47
C PRO A 194 -7.22 0.79 -14.09
N VAL A 195 -7.89 1.93 -14.19
CA VAL A 195 -9.31 2.09 -13.94
C VAL A 195 -10.02 2.58 -15.19
N SER A 196 -11.18 1.99 -15.50
CA SER A 196 -12.14 2.50 -16.48
C SER A 196 -13.42 2.94 -15.78
N VAL A 197 -13.93 4.10 -16.17
CA VAL A 197 -15.15 4.69 -15.62
C VAL A 197 -16.17 4.87 -16.73
N LYS A 198 -17.42 4.48 -16.47
CA LYS A 198 -18.56 4.75 -17.35
C LYS A 198 -19.73 5.27 -16.53
N ILE A 199 -20.29 6.41 -16.91
CA ILE A 199 -21.46 6.98 -16.24
C ILE A 199 -22.63 6.93 -17.20
N TYR A 200 -23.75 6.43 -16.71
CA TYR A 200 -24.99 6.32 -17.44
C TYR A 200 -26.09 7.07 -16.73
N THR A 201 -27.11 7.51 -17.43
CA THR A 201 -28.29 8.11 -16.81
C THR A 201 -29.26 7.06 -16.28
N THR A 202 -30.09 7.47 -15.32
CA THR A 202 -31.11 6.61 -14.70
C THR A 202 -32.47 6.85 -15.35
N ASN A 203 -33.17 5.77 -15.68
CA ASN A 203 -34.55 5.83 -16.16
C ASN A 203 -35.43 4.81 -15.40
N TYR A 204 -36.75 4.91 -15.52
CA TYR A 204 -37.72 4.13 -14.77
C TYR A 204 -38.67 3.39 -15.70
N ASN A 205 -38.88 2.10 -15.44
CA ASN A 205 -39.91 1.35 -16.17
C ASN A 205 -41.31 1.68 -15.62
N SER A 206 -42.35 1.10 -16.23
CA SER A 206 -43.75 1.29 -15.82
C SER A 206 -44.05 0.87 -14.37
N ASN A 207 -43.15 0.12 -13.73
CA ASN A 207 -43.27 -0.35 -12.35
C ASN A 207 -42.40 0.46 -11.37
N PHE A 208 -41.90 1.64 -11.78
CA PHE A 208 -40.98 2.50 -11.01
C PHE A 208 -39.65 1.84 -10.66
N GLN A 209 -39.25 0.79 -11.38
CA GLN A 209 -37.94 0.18 -11.19
C GLN A 209 -36.90 0.92 -12.03
N GLN A 210 -35.81 1.31 -11.38
CA GLN A 210 -34.68 2.00 -12.00
C GLN A 210 -33.91 1.06 -12.94
N TYR A 211 -33.48 1.58 -14.08
CA TYR A 211 -32.54 0.92 -14.98
C TYR A 211 -31.59 1.92 -15.64
N LYS A 212 -30.46 1.39 -16.12
CA LYS A 212 -29.42 2.12 -16.85
C LYS A 212 -29.88 2.49 -18.27
N ASP A 213 -29.84 3.76 -18.64
CA ASP A 213 -30.31 4.26 -19.94
C ASP A 213 -29.17 4.69 -20.87
N LYS A 214 -28.77 5.97 -20.86
CA LYS A 214 -27.82 6.52 -21.84
C LYS A 214 -26.43 6.66 -21.26
N LEU A 215 -25.40 6.29 -22.02
CA LEU A 215 -24.00 6.55 -21.66
C LEU A 215 -23.70 8.04 -21.84
N VAL A 216 -23.27 8.71 -20.77
CA VAL A 216 -23.00 10.16 -20.75
C VAL A 216 -21.54 10.51 -20.47
N TYR A 217 -20.75 9.56 -19.97
CA TYR A 217 -19.32 9.74 -19.73
C TYR A 217 -18.55 8.43 -19.89
N THR A 218 -17.35 8.52 -20.46
CA THR A 218 -16.33 7.48 -20.43
C THR A 218 -15.00 8.10 -20.04
N GLY A 219 -14.33 7.51 -19.07
CA GLY A 219 -13.04 7.99 -18.60
C GLY A 219 -12.13 6.85 -18.18
N THR A 220 -10.89 7.22 -17.87
CA THR A 220 -9.88 6.33 -17.31
C THR A 220 -9.24 7.01 -16.11
N GLY A 221 -8.72 6.21 -15.20
CA GLY A 221 -7.92 6.67 -14.07
C GLY A 221 -6.92 5.60 -13.67
N THR A 222 -6.22 5.85 -12.59
CA THR A 222 -5.29 4.90 -12.00
C THR A 222 -5.44 4.93 -10.49
N LEU A 223 -5.28 3.78 -9.84
CA LEU A 223 -5.07 3.70 -8.40
C LEU A 223 -3.62 3.28 -8.17
N SER A 224 -2.91 3.98 -7.32
CA SER A 224 -1.54 3.68 -6.87
C SER A 224 -1.54 2.98 -5.49
N SER A 225 -2.63 3.17 -4.74
CA SER A 225 -2.85 2.60 -3.42
C SER A 225 -4.33 2.45 -3.05
N TRP A 226 -4.59 1.77 -1.94
CA TRP A 226 -5.92 1.65 -1.35
C TRP A 226 -6.51 3.01 -0.91
N GLU A 227 -5.68 4.02 -0.64
CA GLU A 227 -6.11 5.36 -0.21
C GLU A 227 -6.79 6.13 -1.34
N ASP A 228 -6.38 5.90 -2.59
CA ASP A 228 -7.01 6.49 -3.77
C ASP A 228 -8.49 6.09 -3.90
N GLY A 229 -8.86 4.95 -3.31
CA GLY A 229 -10.22 4.43 -3.27
C GLY A 229 -11.00 4.75 -1.99
N ASN A 230 -10.39 5.46 -1.03
CA ASN A 230 -10.96 5.71 0.29
C ASN A 230 -11.54 7.13 0.38
N MET A 231 -12.85 7.23 0.65
CA MET A 231 -13.55 8.51 0.77
C MET A 231 -13.11 9.39 1.96
N PHE A 232 -12.41 8.82 2.94
CA PHE A 232 -11.87 9.55 4.08
C PHE A 232 -10.41 10.01 3.84
N SER A 233 -9.81 9.61 2.73
CA SER A 233 -8.50 10.09 2.27
C SER A 233 -8.70 11.19 1.22
N GLU A 234 -7.66 11.96 0.88
CA GLU A 234 -7.73 13.00 -0.16
C GLU A 234 -7.75 12.45 -1.61
N GLY A 235 -7.89 11.13 -1.77
CA GLY A 235 -7.88 10.43 -3.05
C GLY A 235 -9.16 10.57 -3.87
N GLY A 236 -9.35 9.62 -4.78
CA GLY A 236 -10.52 9.49 -5.64
C GLY A 236 -10.31 9.99 -7.06
N ILE A 237 -11.10 9.45 -7.98
CA ILE A 237 -11.07 9.81 -9.40
C ILE A 237 -11.99 10.99 -9.65
N LYS A 238 -11.38 12.08 -10.07
CA LYS A 238 -11.97 13.39 -10.31
C LYS A 238 -12.66 13.45 -11.68
N VAL A 239 -13.97 13.67 -11.71
CA VAL A 239 -14.77 13.81 -12.95
C VAL A 239 -15.56 15.11 -12.91
N PRO A 240 -15.13 16.15 -13.67
CA PRO A 240 -15.86 17.40 -13.79
C PRO A 240 -17.22 17.20 -14.48
N TYR A 241 -18.26 17.91 -14.05
CA TYR A 241 -19.57 17.87 -14.71
C TYR A 241 -19.52 18.36 -16.16
N THR A 242 -18.58 19.25 -16.47
CA THR A 242 -18.32 19.71 -17.85
C THR A 242 -17.91 18.57 -18.80
N GLN A 243 -17.47 17.43 -18.29
CA GLN A 243 -17.16 16.23 -19.08
C GLN A 243 -18.34 15.24 -19.16
N ILE A 244 -19.34 15.38 -18.30
CA ILE A 244 -20.52 14.53 -18.28
C ILE A 244 -21.56 15.11 -19.23
N ASN A 245 -21.80 14.45 -20.36
CA ASN A 245 -22.74 14.89 -21.39
C ASN A 245 -24.19 14.50 -21.05
N ALA A 246 -24.65 14.84 -19.84
CA ALA A 246 -25.99 14.52 -19.38
C ALA A 246 -27.06 15.37 -20.09
N PRO A 247 -28.13 14.77 -20.64
CA PRO A 247 -29.26 15.53 -21.16
C PRO A 247 -29.93 16.39 -20.07
N SER A 248 -30.45 17.55 -20.47
CA SER A 248 -31.24 18.39 -19.56
C SER A 248 -32.43 17.63 -18.97
N GLY A 249 -32.59 17.65 -17.65
CA GLY A 249 -33.62 16.91 -16.92
C GLY A 249 -33.18 15.54 -16.37
N GLU A 250 -31.98 15.05 -16.73
CA GLU A 250 -31.39 13.83 -16.16
C GLU A 250 -30.39 14.24 -15.06
N ASP A 251 -30.81 14.25 -13.79
CA ASP A 251 -29.99 14.68 -12.63
C ASP A 251 -29.16 13.54 -12.02
N TYR A 252 -29.59 12.30 -12.19
CA TYR A 252 -29.00 11.13 -11.53
C TYR A 252 -28.60 10.03 -12.49
N GLY A 253 -27.52 9.34 -12.16
CA GLY A 253 -26.93 8.29 -12.98
C GLY A 253 -26.32 7.14 -12.20
N TRP A 254 -25.86 6.14 -12.96
CA TRP A 254 -25.14 4.98 -12.46
C TRP A 254 -23.68 5.08 -12.92
N THR A 255 -22.76 5.12 -11.97
CA THR A 255 -21.30 5.10 -12.21
C THR A 255 -20.79 3.69 -12.08
N TYR A 256 -20.38 3.11 -13.20
CA TYR A 256 -19.66 1.84 -13.27
C TYR A 256 -18.16 2.11 -13.25
N VAL A 257 -17.45 1.36 -12.43
CA VAL A 257 -15.99 1.40 -12.36
C VAL A 257 -15.47 0.00 -12.54
N THR A 258 -14.51 -0.17 -13.45
CA THR A 258 -13.78 -1.41 -13.68
C THR A 258 -12.33 -1.20 -13.30
N VAL A 259 -11.79 -2.03 -12.42
CA VAL A 259 -10.36 -2.05 -12.08
C VAL A 259 -9.74 -3.29 -12.69
N THR A 260 -8.59 -3.13 -13.36
CA THR A 260 -7.79 -4.27 -13.85
C THR A 260 -6.74 -4.62 -12.82
N LEU A 261 -6.81 -5.83 -12.28
CA LEU A 261 -5.89 -6.38 -11.29
C LEU A 261 -4.58 -6.86 -11.94
N PRO A 262 -3.52 -7.12 -11.16
CA PRO A 262 -2.19 -7.45 -11.69
C PRO A 262 -2.14 -8.77 -12.50
N ASP A 263 -3.03 -9.71 -12.18
CA ASP A 263 -3.22 -10.96 -12.91
C ASP A 263 -4.02 -10.79 -14.21
N GLY A 264 -4.43 -9.57 -14.54
CA GLY A 264 -5.28 -9.23 -15.68
C GLY A 264 -6.78 -9.41 -15.44
N LYS A 265 -7.20 -9.91 -14.27
CA LYS A 265 -8.62 -10.03 -13.91
C LYS A 265 -9.24 -8.65 -13.78
N GLN A 266 -10.46 -8.50 -14.27
CA GLN A 266 -11.24 -7.28 -14.09
C GLN A 266 -12.31 -7.49 -13.03
N ILE A 267 -12.38 -6.55 -12.08
CA ILE A 267 -13.47 -6.45 -11.11
C ILE A 267 -14.26 -5.17 -11.39
N GLU A 268 -15.59 -5.26 -11.31
CA GLU A 268 -16.49 -4.14 -11.58
C GLU A 268 -17.37 -3.86 -10.36
N GLY A 269 -17.58 -2.59 -10.09
CA GLY A 269 -18.51 -2.09 -9.09
C GLY A 269 -19.38 -0.98 -9.65
N VAL A 270 -20.49 -0.70 -8.98
CA VAL A 270 -21.44 0.32 -9.41
C VAL A 270 -21.97 1.13 -8.23
N ASP A 271 -21.96 2.45 -8.39
CA ASP A 271 -22.81 3.37 -7.64
C ASP A 271 -24.04 3.70 -8.49
N LYS A 272 -25.24 3.55 -7.94
CA LYS A 272 -26.50 3.75 -8.68
C LYS A 272 -27.15 5.11 -8.39
N PHE A 273 -26.46 5.98 -7.65
CA PHE A 273 -26.99 7.27 -7.23
C PHE A 273 -25.96 8.40 -7.40
N THR A 274 -25.37 8.47 -8.58
CA THR A 274 -24.39 9.51 -8.94
C THR A 274 -25.11 10.79 -9.37
N SER A 275 -24.72 11.95 -8.84
CA SER A 275 -25.17 13.24 -9.39
C SER A 275 -24.49 13.51 -10.74
N LEU A 276 -25.25 14.02 -11.71
CA LEU A 276 -24.74 14.33 -13.06
C LEU A 276 -24.49 15.82 -13.29
N ARG A 277 -24.83 16.66 -12.31
CA ARG A 277 -24.71 18.12 -12.28
C ARG A 277 -24.90 18.63 -10.86
#